data_AF-A0A9N9R1I9-F1
#
_entry.id   AF-A0A9N9R1I9-F1
#
_cell.length_a   1.000
_cell.length_b   1.000
_cell.length_c   1.000
_cell.angle_alpha   90.00
_cell.angle_beta   90.00
_cell.angle_gamma   90.00
#
_symmetry.space_group_name_H-M   'P 1'
#
loop_
_entity.id
_entity.type
_entity.pdbx_description
1 polymer ?
#
loop_
_entity_poly.entity_id
_entity_poly.type
_entity_poly.pdbx_seq_one_letter_code
_entity_poly.pdbx_strand_id
1 'polypeptide(L)'
;MLIKLEKVSFEVALNLTGFGKFNILSFLLCSSIIMGMAFELFSVAYLVPGSACELLTTSNQQGLMAAVPLIGVIATSHFWGYLADTRGRRKVLCFSMTLGFFTGGLAALSPDWITFSIFKFMSSSA
;
A
#
# COMPACT_ATOMS: atom_id res chain seq x y z
N MET A 1 9.54 -29.25 -31.60
CA MET A 1 8.14 -28.79 -31.55
C MET A 1 8.14 -27.32 -31.96
N LEU A 2 7.92 -27.03 -33.24
CA LEU A 2 7.87 -25.66 -33.73
C LEU A 2 6.50 -25.08 -33.36
N ILE A 3 6.48 -24.30 -32.27
CA ILE A 3 5.32 -23.53 -31.87
C ILE A 3 5.12 -22.46 -32.95
N LYS A 4 4.10 -22.67 -33.78
CA LYS A 4 3.65 -21.68 -34.75
C LYS A 4 3.07 -20.52 -33.94
N LEU A 5 3.83 -19.43 -33.82
CA LEU A 5 3.42 -18.21 -33.11
C LEU A 5 2.37 -17.48 -33.95
N GLU A 6 1.13 -17.94 -33.87
CA GLU A 6 -0.01 -17.17 -34.34
C GLU A 6 -0.16 -15.94 -33.44
N LYS A 7 -0.27 -14.73 -34.03
CA LYS A 7 -0.48 -13.50 -33.26
C LYS A 7 -1.92 -13.49 -32.76
N VAL A 8 -2.13 -14.02 -31.56
CA VAL A 8 -3.43 -14.02 -30.89
C VAL A 8 -3.53 -12.85 -29.92
N SER A 9 -4.75 -12.34 -29.70
CA SER A 9 -5.06 -11.38 -28.63
C SER A 9 -4.51 -11.86 -27.28
N PHE A 10 -3.99 -10.92 -26.48
CA PHE A 10 -3.41 -11.20 -25.16
C PHE A 10 -4.32 -12.06 -24.30
N GLU A 11 -5.63 -11.79 -24.29
CA GLU A 11 -6.58 -12.52 -23.45
C GLU A 11 -6.77 -13.98 -23.90
N VAL A 12 -6.75 -14.24 -25.20
CA VAL A 12 -6.87 -15.59 -25.75
C VAL A 12 -5.58 -16.38 -25.48
N ALA A 13 -4.41 -15.75 -25.61
CA ALA A 13 -3.13 -16.35 -25.26
C ALA A 13 -3.05 -16.69 -23.74
N LEU A 14 -3.64 -15.86 -22.89
CA LEU A 14 -3.70 -16.07 -21.44
C LEU A 14 -4.64 -17.25 -21.10
N ASN A 15 -5.81 -17.33 -21.75
CA ASN A 15 -6.71 -18.47 -21.59
C ASN A 15 -6.09 -19.78 -22.08
N LEU A 16 -5.30 -19.76 -23.15
CA LEU A 16 -4.61 -20.94 -23.67
C LEU A 16 -3.47 -21.42 -22.75
N THR A 17 -2.82 -20.52 -22.01
CA THR A 17 -1.73 -20.88 -21.09
C THR A 17 -2.20 -21.40 -19.73
N GLY A 18 -3.47 -21.18 -19.37
CA GLY A 18 -4.10 -21.76 -18.18
C GLY A 18 -3.52 -21.29 -16.84
N PHE A 19 -3.81 -22.03 -15.76
CA PHE A 19 -3.34 -21.70 -14.40
C PHE A 19 -1.93 -22.27 -14.14
N GLY A 20 -0.93 -21.40 -14.21
CA GLY A 20 0.47 -21.77 -14.01
C GLY A 20 1.09 -21.24 -12.71
N LYS A 21 2.38 -21.54 -12.52
CA LYS A 21 3.19 -21.03 -11.38
C LYS A 21 3.18 -19.50 -11.27
N PHE A 22 3.08 -18.80 -12.39
CA PHE A 22 3.01 -17.33 -12.43
C PHE A 22 1.76 -16.78 -11.71
N ASN A 23 0.60 -17.43 -11.85
CA ASN A 23 -0.63 -17.00 -11.20
C ASN A 23 -0.57 -17.22 -9.70
N ILE A 24 -0.02 -18.36 -9.26
CA ILE A 24 0.20 -18.64 -7.83
C ILE A 24 1.16 -17.61 -7.22
N LEU A 25 2.28 -17.33 -7.89
CA LEU A 25 3.26 -16.37 -7.39
C LEU A 25 2.69 -14.94 -7.33
N SER A 26 1.92 -14.54 -8.34
CA SER A 26 1.24 -13.24 -8.35
C SER A 26 0.18 -13.15 -7.25
N PHE A 27 -0.56 -14.22 -7.00
CA PHE A 27 -1.53 -14.28 -5.91
C PHE A 27 -0.87 -14.16 -4.53
N LEU A 28 0.25 -14.86 -4.31
CA LEU A 28 1.03 -14.75 -3.08
C LEU A 28 1.61 -13.34 -2.87
N LEU A 29 2.07 -12.69 -3.95
CA LEU A 29 2.52 -11.30 -3.89
C LEU A 29 1.39 -10.34 -3.51
N CYS A 30 0.24 -10.41 -4.20
CA CYS A 30 -0.89 -9.54 -3.93
C CYS A 30 -1.44 -9.73 -2.51
N SER A 31 -1.54 -10.98 -2.04
CA SER A 31 -1.98 -11.27 -0.67
C SER A 31 -1.02 -10.74 0.38
N SER A 32 0.30 -10.85 0.17
CA SER A 32 1.30 -10.26 1.05
C SER A 32 1.17 -8.73 1.14
N ILE A 33 0.88 -8.06 0.03
CA ILE A 33 0.72 -6.60 -0.01
C ILE A 33 -0.53 -6.18 0.77
N ILE A 34 -1.66 -6.86 0.54
CA ILE A 34 -2.91 -6.60 1.26
C ILE A 34 -2.73 -6.83 2.77
N MET A 35 -2.00 -7.88 3.16
CA MET A 35 -1.67 -8.14 4.55
C MET A 35 -0.85 -7.01 5.17
N GLY A 36 0.16 -6.50 4.45
CA GLY A 36 0.95 -5.34 4.88
C GLY A 36 0.09 -4.10 5.09
N MET A 37 -0.81 -3.81 4.15
CA MET A 37 -1.76 -2.69 4.27
C MET A 37 -2.68 -2.83 5.50
N ALA A 38 -3.14 -4.04 5.78
CA ALA A 38 -3.95 -4.31 6.98
C ALA A 38 -3.15 -4.04 8.26
N PHE A 39 -1.91 -4.52 8.35
CA PHE A 39 -1.04 -4.25 9.49
C PHE A 39 -0.78 -2.76 9.69
N GLU A 40 -0.55 -2.00 8.61
CA GLU A 40 -0.33 -0.56 8.70
C GLU A 40 -1.56 0.17 9.29
N LEU A 41 -2.77 -0.19 8.85
CA LEU A 41 -4.02 0.39 9.35
C LEU A 41 -4.30 0.02 10.82
N PHE A 42 -4.17 -1.27 11.16
CA PHE A 42 -4.48 -1.74 12.52
C PHE A 42 -3.40 -1.33 13.54
N SER A 43 -2.14 -1.20 13.11
CA SER A 43 -1.06 -0.79 14.01
C SER A 43 -1.31 0.58 14.62
N VAL A 44 -1.84 1.54 13.84
CA VAL A 44 -2.10 2.91 14.31
C VAL A 44 -3.18 2.93 15.39
N ALA A 45 -4.22 2.10 15.25
CA ALA A 45 -5.27 1.99 16.26
C ALA A 45 -4.75 1.49 17.62
N TYR A 46 -3.69 0.68 17.61
CA TYR A 46 -3.02 0.22 18.84
C TYR A 46 -1.97 1.23 19.34
N LEU A 47 -1.18 1.82 18.44
CA LEU A 47 -0.09 2.73 18.77
C LEU A 47 -0.59 4.05 19.36
N VAL A 48 -1.65 4.64 18.81
CA VAL A 48 -2.19 5.95 19.23
C VAL A 48 -2.57 6.01 20.72
N PRO A 49 -3.31 5.04 21.30
CA PRO A 49 -3.57 5.05 22.74
C PRO A 49 -2.32 4.68 23.56
N GLY A 50 -1.43 3.84 23.03
CA GLY A 50 -0.18 3.46 23.70
C GLY A 50 0.81 4.62 23.85
N SER A 51 0.87 5.52 22.86
CA SER A 51 1.78 6.66 22.83
C SER A 51 1.15 7.96 23.35
N ALA A 52 -0.05 7.87 23.93
CA ALA A 52 -0.79 9.02 24.46
C ALA A 52 -0.01 9.82 25.50
N CYS A 53 0.70 9.14 26.39
CA CYS A 53 1.51 9.76 27.44
C CYS A 53 2.82 10.36 26.92
N GLU A 54 3.39 9.79 25.85
CA GLU A 54 4.66 10.23 25.27
C GLU A 54 4.48 11.44 24.37
N LEU A 55 3.44 11.44 23.52
CA LEU A 55 3.14 12.52 22.58
C LEU A 55 2.24 13.62 23.19
N LEU A 56 1.84 13.48 24.46
CA LEU A 56 0.97 14.42 25.19
C LEU A 56 -0.30 14.80 24.40
N THR A 57 -0.99 13.80 23.84
CA THR A 57 -2.14 14.02 22.95
C THR A 57 -3.47 14.05 23.70
N THR A 58 -4.37 14.93 23.26
CA THR A 58 -5.77 14.94 23.73
C THR A 58 -6.60 13.89 22.98
N SER A 59 -7.71 13.44 23.56
CA SER A 59 -8.59 12.42 22.95
C SER A 59 -9.07 12.79 21.54
N ASN A 60 -9.30 14.09 21.28
CA ASN A 60 -9.67 14.58 19.95
C ASN A 60 -8.53 14.42 18.93
N GLN A 61 -7.28 14.68 19.34
CA GLN A 61 -6.11 14.51 18.48
C GLN A 61 -5.84 13.03 18.18
N GLN A 62 -6.04 12.14 19.17
CA GLN A 62 -5.93 10.70 18.98
C GLN A 62 -6.94 10.18 17.93
N GLY A 63 -8.18 10.67 17.98
CA GLY A 63 -9.18 10.35 16.96
C GLY A 63 -8.76 10.79 15.56
N LEU A 64 -8.16 11.99 15.45
CA LEU A 64 -7.62 12.49 14.18
C LEU A 64 -6.47 11.61 13.68
N MET A 65 -5.50 11.26 14.53
CA MET A 65 -4.36 10.43 14.18
C MET A 65 -4.76 9.03 13.69
N ALA A 66 -5.80 8.44 14.29
CA ALA A 66 -6.35 7.17 13.84
C ALA A 66 -7.07 7.26 12.48
N ALA A 67 -7.64 8.43 12.15
CA ALA A 67 -8.33 8.66 10.88
C ALA A 67 -7.37 8.96 9.71
N VAL A 68 -6.17 9.49 9.99
CA VAL A 68 -5.20 9.93 8.97
C VAL A 68 -4.85 8.84 7.93
N PRO A 69 -4.53 7.58 8.31
CA PRO A 69 -4.27 6.52 7.33
C PRO A 69 -5.46 6.28 6.39
N LEU A 70 -6.68 6.25 6.92
CA LEU A 70 -7.90 6.03 6.13
C LEU A 70 -8.12 7.16 5.12
N ILE A 71 -7.92 8.42 5.53
CA ILE A 71 -8.00 9.58 4.65
C ILE A 71 -6.93 9.50 3.55
N GLY A 72 -5.71 9.06 3.90
CA GLY A 72 -4.62 8.82 2.95
C GLY A 72 -5.02 7.86 1.84
N VAL A 73 -5.51 6.66 2.21
CA VAL A 73 -5.94 5.65 1.22
C VAL A 73 -7.03 6.20 0.30
N ILE A 74 -8.05 6.86 0.86
CA ILE A 74 -9.18 7.38 0.07
C ILE A 74 -8.68 8.45 -0.91
N ALA A 75 -7.91 9.42 -0.45
CA ALA A 75 -7.44 10.53 -1.25
C ALA A 75 -6.51 10.08 -2.39
N THR A 76 -5.63 9.10 -2.14
CA THR A 76 -4.59 8.73 -3.10
C THR A 76 -4.97 7.55 -4.01
N SER A 77 -5.99 6.78 -3.66
CA SER A 77 -6.48 5.63 -4.45
C SER A 77 -6.72 5.98 -5.93
N HIS A 78 -7.31 7.14 -6.20
CA HIS A 78 -7.64 7.59 -7.56
C HIS A 78 -6.38 7.96 -8.34
N PHE A 79 -5.43 8.61 -7.67
CA PHE A 79 -4.17 9.04 -8.27
C PHE A 79 -3.30 7.83 -8.64
N TRP A 80 -3.13 6.88 -7.73
CA TRP A 80 -2.34 5.67 -7.99
C TRP A 80 -3.02 4.72 -8.96
N GLY A 81 -4.36 4.65 -8.95
CA GLY A 81 -5.12 3.92 -9.96
C GLY A 81 -4.84 4.44 -11.37
N TYR A 82 -4.96 5.76 -11.58
CA TYR A 82 -4.64 6.39 -12.85
C TYR A 82 -3.18 6.17 -13.27
N LEU A 83 -2.24 6.27 -12.32
CA LEU A 83 -0.83 6.05 -12.60
C LEU A 83 -0.53 4.59 -12.98
N ALA A 84 -1.19 3.64 -12.31
CA ALA A 84 -1.06 2.20 -12.57
C ALA A 84 -1.51 1.83 -13.98
N ASP A 85 -2.57 2.46 -14.47
CA ASP A 85 -3.11 2.22 -15.82
C ASP A 85 -2.26 2.86 -16.92
N THR A 86 -1.64 4.03 -16.67
CA THR A 86 -0.86 4.75 -17.68
C THR A 86 0.62 4.38 -17.75
N ARG A 87 1.28 4.17 -16.60
CA ARG A 87 2.74 3.91 -16.51
C ARG A 87 3.10 2.44 -16.24
N GLY A 88 2.08 1.60 -16.11
CA GLY A 88 2.19 0.15 -15.93
C GLY A 88 2.23 -0.27 -14.46
N ARG A 89 1.39 -1.26 -14.12
CA ARG A 89 1.16 -1.75 -12.74
C ARG A 89 2.43 -2.10 -11.96
N ARG A 90 3.37 -2.83 -12.56
CA ARG A 90 4.56 -3.31 -11.82
C ARG A 90 5.45 -2.18 -11.33
N LYS A 91 5.70 -1.15 -12.16
CA LYS A 91 6.56 -0.02 -11.79
C LYS A 91 5.93 0.80 -10.68
N VAL A 92 4.62 1.05 -10.82
CA VAL A 92 3.83 1.81 -9.86
C VAL A 92 3.79 1.10 -8.51
N LEU A 93 3.55 -0.22 -8.51
CA LEU A 93 3.56 -1.04 -7.29
C LEU A 93 4.91 -1.05 -6.58
N CYS A 94 6.03 -1.19 -7.30
CA CYS A 94 7.35 -1.14 -6.68
C CYS A 94 7.67 0.25 -6.10
N PHE A 95 7.30 1.32 -6.81
CA PHE A 95 7.54 2.68 -6.36
C PHE A 95 6.72 3.01 -5.11
N SER A 96 5.44 2.62 -5.10
CA SER A 96 4.54 2.86 -3.98
C SER A 96 4.99 2.09 -2.73
N MET A 97 5.29 0.78 -2.85
CA MET A 97 5.84 -0.02 -1.74
C MET A 97 7.16 0.54 -1.19
N THR A 98 8.05 1.05 -2.05
CA THR A 98 9.32 1.65 -1.61
C THR A 98 9.06 2.95 -0.84
N LEU A 99 8.17 3.80 -1.34
CA LEU A 99 7.79 5.03 -0.67
C LEU A 99 7.13 4.76 0.69
N GLY A 100 6.23 3.78 0.76
CA GLY A 100 5.61 3.33 2.01
C GLY A 100 6.62 2.83 3.02
N PHE A 101 7.60 2.02 2.59
CA PHE A 101 8.66 1.55 3.47
C PHE A 101 9.50 2.69 4.09
N PHE A 102 9.95 3.65 3.28
CA PHE A 102 10.74 4.78 3.78
C PHE A 102 9.93 5.69 4.70
N THR A 103 8.70 6.04 4.30
CA THR A 103 7.87 6.97 5.07
C THR A 103 7.32 6.32 6.35
N GLY A 104 6.98 5.03 6.32
CA GLY A 104 6.64 4.25 7.52
C GLY A 104 7.82 4.12 8.49
N GLY A 105 9.04 3.90 7.96
CA GLY A 105 10.26 3.90 8.77
C GLY A 105 10.54 5.27 9.41
N LEU A 106 10.33 6.36 8.68
CA LEU A 106 10.45 7.72 9.21
C LEU A 106 9.35 8.04 10.24
N ALA A 107 8.14 7.51 10.07
CA ALA A 107 7.06 7.65 11.05
C ALA A 107 7.41 7.01 12.40
N ALA A 108 8.17 5.91 12.40
CA ALA A 108 8.62 5.28 13.65
C ALA A 108 9.64 6.13 14.43
N LEU A 109 10.33 7.06 13.75
CA LEU A 109 11.34 7.93 14.33
C LEU A 109 10.80 9.33 14.69
N SER A 110 9.52 9.60 14.47
CA SER A 110 8.96 10.94 14.64
C SER A 110 8.82 11.32 16.12
N PRO A 111 9.30 12.50 16.56
CA PRO A 111 9.19 12.95 17.95
C PRO A 111 7.84 13.60 18.30
N ASP A 112 7.11 14.12 17.31
CA ASP A 112 5.85 14.86 17.50
C ASP A 112 4.66 14.17 16.84
N TRP A 113 3.46 14.36 17.40
CA TRP A 113 2.21 13.80 16.86
C TRP A 113 1.86 14.32 15.45
N ILE A 114 2.23 15.57 15.12
CA ILE A 114 2.01 16.17 13.80
C ILE A 114 2.90 15.49 12.76
N THR A 115 4.18 15.36 13.06
CA THR A 115 5.18 14.73 12.20
C THR A 115 4.85 13.26 11.98
N PHE A 116 4.43 12.55 13.04
CA PHE A 116 3.90 11.19 12.95
C PHE A 116 2.72 11.11 11.98
N SER A 117 1.75 12.01 12.11
CA SER A 117 0.55 12.05 11.27
C SER A 117 0.90 12.31 9.79
N ILE A 118 1.80 13.24 9.50
CA ILE A 118 2.21 13.55 8.12
C ILE A 118 2.92 12.34 7.50
N PHE A 119 3.86 11.71 8.21
CA PHE A 119 4.55 10.53 7.69
C PHE A 119 3.61 9.33 7.53
N LYS A 120 2.66 9.13 8.44
CA LYS A 120 1.63 8.08 8.30
C LYS A 120 0.68 8.36 7.14
N PHE A 121 0.33 9.61 6.89
CA PHE A 121 -0.44 9.99 5.70
C PHE A 121 0.31 9.62 4.41
N MET A 122 1.61 9.94 4.33
CA MET A 122 2.44 9.61 3.17
C MET A 122 2.68 8.10 3.03
N SER A 123 2.86 7.38 4.14
CA SER A 123 3.00 5.92 4.17
C SER A 123 1.74 5.23 3.63
N SER A 124 0.58 5.63 4.14
CA SER A 124 -0.70 5.08 3.73
C SER A 124 -1.14 5.53 2.33
N SER A 125 -0.46 6.56 1.79
CA SER A 125 -0.68 7.02 0.43
C SER A 125 0.00 6.13 -0.61
N ALA A 126 0.81 5.15 -0.22
CA ALA A 126 1.66 4.35 -1.11
C ALA A 126 1.31 2.85 -1.09
#